data_AF-A0A7C7PC35-F1
#
_entry.id   AF-A0A7C7PC35-F1
#
_cell.length_a   1.000
_cell.length_b   1.000
_cell.length_c   1.000
_cell.angle_alpha   90.00
_cell.angle_beta   90.00
_cell.angle_gamma   90.00
#
_symmetry.space_group_name_H-M   'P 1'
#
loop_
_entity.id
_entity.type
_entity.pdbx_description
1 polymer ?
#
loop_
_entity_poly.entity_id
_entity_poly.type
_entity_poly.pdbx_seq_one_letter_code
_entity_poly.pdbx_strand_id
1 'polypeptide(L)'
;MKIGIAPINWSNDDMPELGENITLEQCLSEMQTTGYDGTELGHKFPKTAEKLHPLLETYDLSLAAMWHSTYFVENSDLEKELDQLQQRIEFLIEMGAKVINLAECSRT
;
A
#
# COMPACT_ATOMS: atom_id res chain seq x y z
N MET A 1 17.05 12.00 2.13
CA MET A 1 16.65 10.65 2.58
C MET A 1 15.25 10.80 3.15
N LYS A 2 14.31 9.92 2.80
CA LYS A 2 12.94 9.91 3.33
C LYS A 2 12.73 8.64 4.16
N ILE A 3 12.04 8.74 5.28
CA ILE A 3 11.73 7.60 6.15
C ILE A 3 10.22 7.38 6.14
N GLY A 4 9.78 6.19 5.73
CA GLY A 4 8.37 5.81 5.76
C GLY A 4 8.06 4.80 6.85
N ILE A 5 6.77 4.61 7.12
CA ILE A 5 6.25 3.60 8.04
C ILE A 5 5.03 2.90 7.45
N ALA A 6 4.93 1.58 7.60
CA ALA A 6 3.81 0.82 7.06
C ALA A 6 2.54 0.98 7.93
N PRO A 7 1.34 1.00 7.32
CA PRO A 7 0.08 1.15 8.04
C PRO A 7 -0.31 -0.07 8.88
N ILE A 8 0.39 -1.21 8.70
CA ILE A 8 0.16 -2.44 9.48
C ILE A 8 0.32 -2.25 11.00
N ASN A 9 1.06 -1.22 11.42
CA ASN A 9 1.20 -0.85 12.84
C ASN A 9 -0.10 -0.29 13.44
N TRP A 10 -1.06 0.13 12.60
CA TRP A 10 -2.36 0.69 13.01
C TRP A 10 -3.53 -0.19 12.61
N SER A 11 -3.48 -0.87 11.47
CA SER A 11 -4.54 -1.76 11.01
C SER A 11 -3.96 -2.88 10.18
N ASN A 12 -4.35 -4.12 10.48
CA ASN A 12 -3.79 -5.30 9.81
C ASN A 12 -4.69 -5.77 8.65
N ASP A 13 -4.07 -6.05 7.50
CA ASP A 13 -4.78 -6.51 6.30
C ASP A 13 -5.17 -8.01 6.38
N ASP A 14 -4.40 -8.82 7.11
CA ASP A 14 -4.64 -10.28 7.28
C ASP A 14 -5.58 -10.59 8.45
N MET A 15 -5.55 -9.75 9.50
CA MET A 15 -6.39 -9.84 10.70
C MET A 15 -7.15 -8.51 10.91
N PRO A 16 -8.26 -8.26 10.19
CA PRO A 16 -8.94 -6.96 10.19
C PRO A 16 -9.42 -6.47 11.56
N GLU A 17 -9.65 -7.39 12.51
CA GLU A 17 -10.01 -7.06 13.90
C GLU A 17 -8.89 -6.33 14.65
N LEU A 18 -7.63 -6.53 14.23
CA LEU A 18 -6.48 -5.83 14.80
C LEU A 18 -6.40 -4.41 14.23
N GLY A 19 -6.91 -3.47 15.02
CA GLY A 19 -6.93 -2.05 14.65
C GLY A 19 -8.15 -1.67 13.81
N GLU A 20 -9.22 -2.46 13.82
CA GLU A 20 -10.48 -2.17 13.14
C GLU A 20 -10.99 -0.75 13.47
N ASN A 21 -10.96 -0.40 14.75
CA ASN A 21 -11.44 0.85 15.31
C ASN A 21 -10.55 2.07 15.02
N ILE A 22 -9.32 1.87 14.52
CA ILE A 22 -8.41 2.96 14.17
C ILE A 22 -8.77 3.44 12.76
N THR A 23 -9.15 4.71 12.62
CA THR A 23 -9.53 5.26 11.32
C THR A 23 -8.30 5.54 10.46
N LEU A 24 -8.51 5.71 9.14
CA LEU A 24 -7.43 6.09 8.23
C LEU A 24 -6.85 7.46 8.62
N GLU A 25 -7.71 8.40 8.97
CA GLU A 25 -7.31 9.76 9.38
C GLU A 25 -6.45 9.74 10.64
N GLN A 26 -6.79 8.89 11.61
CA GLN A 26 -5.98 8.71 12.81
C GLN A 26 -4.59 8.15 12.44
N CYS A 27 -4.55 7.07 11.66
CA CYS A 27 -3.31 6.46 11.19
C CYS A 27 -2.39 7.48 10.49
N LEU A 28 -2.91 8.22 9.50
CA LEU A 28 -2.13 9.21 8.75
C LEU A 28 -1.70 10.40 9.63
N SER A 29 -2.57 10.86 10.53
CA SER A 29 -2.24 11.94 11.47
C SER A 29 -1.14 11.56 12.46
N GLU A 30 -1.15 10.32 12.97
CA GLU A 30 -0.12 9.82 13.87
C GLU A 30 1.22 9.61 13.15
N MET A 31 1.20 9.15 11.88
CA MET A 31 2.40 9.09 11.02
C MET A 31 3.03 10.47 10.84
N GLN A 32 2.23 11.48 10.45
CA GLN A 32 2.69 12.86 10.27
C GLN A 32 3.26 13.43 11.58
N THR A 33 2.52 13.28 12.69
CA THR A 33 2.93 13.81 14.01
C THR A 33 4.24 13.19 14.49
N THR A 34 4.50 11.92 14.13
CA THR A 34 5.74 11.22 14.47
C THR A 34 6.92 11.66 13.58
N GLY A 35 6.64 12.32 12.44
CA GLY A 35 7.66 12.85 11.54
C GLY A 35 8.08 11.90 10.42
N TYR A 36 7.22 10.98 10.00
CA TYR A 36 7.46 10.15 8.82
C TYR A 36 7.13 10.91 7.52
N ASP A 37 7.84 10.59 6.44
CA ASP A 37 7.70 11.21 5.13
C ASP A 37 6.78 10.43 4.17
N GLY A 38 6.32 9.25 4.59
CA GLY A 38 5.53 8.38 3.73
C GLY A 38 5.06 7.08 4.37
N THR A 39 4.25 6.36 3.61
CA THR A 39 3.62 5.11 4.03
C THR A 39 3.58 4.10 2.87
N GLU A 40 3.30 2.85 3.20
CA GLU A 40 2.82 1.87 2.23
C GLU A 40 1.30 1.92 2.10
N LEU A 41 0.76 1.28 1.06
CA LEU A 41 -0.69 1.17 0.85
C LEU A 41 -1.29 0.10 1.79
N GLY A 42 -2.25 0.47 2.63
CA GLY A 42 -3.02 -0.48 3.46
C GLY A 42 -4.48 -0.64 3.01
N HIS A 43 -5.19 -1.65 3.52
CA HIS A 43 -6.56 -1.97 3.07
C HIS A 43 -7.60 -0.84 3.24
N LYS A 44 -7.41 0.06 4.23
CA LYS A 44 -8.31 1.20 4.50
C LYS A 44 -8.13 2.36 3.51
N PHE A 45 -7.06 2.36 2.71
CA PHE A 45 -6.69 3.47 1.85
C PHE A 45 -7.56 3.49 0.56
N PRO A 46 -7.81 4.67 -0.02
CA PRO A 46 -8.36 4.77 -1.37
C PRO A 46 -7.50 4.02 -2.39
N LYS A 47 -8.14 3.30 -3.31
CA LYS A 47 -7.47 2.47 -4.33
C LYS A 47 -7.23 3.15 -5.67
N THR A 48 -7.49 4.45 -5.77
CA THR A 48 -7.27 5.26 -6.97
C THR A 48 -6.36 6.44 -6.65
N ALA A 49 -5.44 6.76 -7.54
CA ALA A 49 -4.47 7.82 -7.28
C ALA A 49 -5.15 9.19 -7.14
N GLU A 50 -6.19 9.46 -7.95
CA GLU A 50 -7.04 10.65 -7.84
C GLU A 50 -7.52 10.94 -6.41
N LYS A 51 -7.82 9.90 -5.63
CA LYS A 51 -8.28 10.03 -4.25
C LYS A 51 -7.14 9.95 -3.24
N LEU A 52 -6.16 9.10 -3.49
CA LEU A 52 -5.08 8.85 -2.55
C LEU A 52 -4.04 9.99 -2.53
N HIS A 53 -3.70 10.55 -3.69
CA HIS A 53 -2.71 11.63 -3.80
C HIS A 53 -3.07 12.85 -2.93
N PRO A 54 -4.27 13.49 -3.09
CA PRO A 54 -4.63 14.64 -2.26
C PRO A 54 -4.80 14.28 -0.78
N LEU A 55 -5.18 13.05 -0.47
CA LEU A 55 -5.29 12.58 0.91
C LEU A 55 -3.91 12.57 1.57
N LEU A 56 -2.91 11.95 0.95
CA LEU A 56 -1.55 11.88 1.50
C LEU A 56 -0.90 13.27 1.60
N GLU A 57 -1.13 14.14 0.61
CA GLU A 57 -0.67 15.53 0.64
C GLU A 57 -1.21 16.31 1.85
N THR A 58 -2.44 16.03 2.30
CA THR A 58 -3.03 16.67 3.50
C THR A 58 -2.23 16.36 4.78
N TYR A 59 -1.53 15.24 4.80
CA TYR A 59 -0.71 14.79 5.93
C TYR A 59 0.80 14.93 5.68
N ASP A 60 1.21 15.63 4.62
CA ASP A 60 2.61 15.73 4.17
C ASP A 60 3.30 14.37 3.93
N LEU A 61 2.51 13.34 3.59
CA LEU A 61 2.98 11.98 3.33
C LEU A 61 3.09 11.71 1.83
N SER A 62 3.92 10.73 1.47
CA SER A 62 4.01 10.18 0.12
C SER A 62 3.86 8.65 0.12
N LEU A 63 3.41 8.07 -0.98
CA LEU A 63 3.39 6.62 -1.12
C LEU A 63 4.82 6.11 -1.38
N ALA A 64 5.35 5.31 -0.46
CA ALA A 64 6.70 4.76 -0.55
C ALA A 64 6.74 3.49 -1.40
N ALA A 65 5.81 2.56 -1.13
CA ALA A 65 5.69 1.27 -1.81
C ALA A 65 4.28 0.69 -1.63
N MET A 66 4.02 -0.46 -2.26
CA MET A 66 2.86 -1.28 -1.96
C MET A 66 3.22 -2.76 -2.04
N TRP A 67 2.51 -3.58 -1.25
CA TRP A 67 2.58 -5.03 -1.36
C TRP A 67 1.83 -5.54 -2.60
N HIS A 68 2.42 -6.53 -3.27
CA HIS A 68 1.75 -7.32 -4.29
C HIS A 68 2.20 -8.78 -4.20
N SER A 69 1.25 -9.68 -3.96
CA SER A 69 1.48 -11.12 -4.02
C SER A 69 1.40 -11.59 -5.47
N THR A 70 2.40 -12.36 -5.89
CA THR A 70 2.37 -13.13 -7.15
C THR A 70 2.08 -14.59 -6.85
N TYR A 71 1.49 -15.29 -7.82
CA TYR A 71 1.20 -16.73 -7.71
C TYR A 71 1.68 -17.48 -8.96
N PHE A 72 2.88 -17.18 -9.44
CA PHE A 72 3.44 -17.77 -10.65
C PHE A 72 3.60 -19.29 -10.57
N VAL A 73 3.80 -19.84 -9.36
CA VAL A 73 3.95 -21.29 -9.14
C VAL A 73 2.60 -22.01 -9.18
N GLU A 74 1.53 -21.38 -8.68
CA GLU A 74 0.21 -22.02 -8.57
C GLU A 74 -0.69 -21.76 -9.77
N ASN A 75 -0.55 -20.60 -10.41
CA ASN A 75 -1.41 -20.18 -11.49
C ASN A 75 -0.81 -20.56 -12.85
N SER A 76 -1.56 -21.31 -13.67
CA SER A 76 -1.14 -21.59 -15.05
C SER A 76 -1.36 -20.41 -16.00
N ASP A 77 -2.10 -19.38 -15.57
CA ASP A 77 -2.39 -18.17 -16.35
C ASP A 77 -1.39 -17.06 -16.02
N LEU A 78 -0.21 -17.15 -16.62
CA LEU A 78 0.89 -16.18 -16.47
C LEU A 78 0.49 -14.78 -16.98
N GLU A 79 -0.25 -14.70 -18.09
CA GLU A 79 -0.64 -13.42 -18.68
C GLU A 79 -1.50 -12.62 -17.70
N LYS A 80 -2.46 -13.28 -17.04
CA LYS A 80 -3.29 -12.65 -16.02
C LYS A 80 -2.53 -12.17 -14.78
N GLU A 81 -1.47 -12.87 -14.36
CA GLU A 81 -0.62 -12.40 -13.25
C GLU A 81 0.19 -11.16 -13.66
N LEU A 82 0.74 -11.16 -14.88
CA LEU A 82 1.47 -10.01 -15.41
C LEU A 82 0.57 -8.78 -15.62
N ASP A 83 -0.66 -8.97 -16.11
CA ASP A 83 -1.62 -7.87 -16.28
C ASP A 83 -1.99 -7.22 -14.94
N GLN A 84 -2.15 -8.02 -13.88
CA GLN A 84 -2.42 -7.49 -12.54
C GLN A 84 -1.22 -6.73 -11.99
N LEU A 85 -0.01 -7.28 -12.15
CA LEU A 85 1.23 -6.63 -11.77
C LEU A 85 1.41 -5.31 -12.52
N GLN A 86 1.12 -5.28 -13.83
CA GLN A 86 1.21 -4.08 -14.64
C GLN A 86 0.25 -2.99 -14.12
N GLN A 87 -1.01 -3.32 -13.82
CA GLN A 87 -1.96 -2.37 -13.23
C GLN A 87 -1.46 -1.81 -11.89
N ARG A 88 -0.77 -2.62 -11.06
CA ARG A 88 -0.17 -2.13 -9.81
C ARG A 88 1.00 -1.19 -10.06
N ILE A 89 1.86 -1.50 -11.03
CA ILE A 89 2.98 -0.65 -11.41
C ILE A 89 2.49 0.69 -11.95
N GLU A 90 1.45 0.69 -12.79
CA GLU A 90 0.84 1.91 -13.32
C GLU A 90 0.28 2.79 -12.20
N PHE A 91 -0.40 2.20 -11.22
CA PHE A 91 -0.86 2.91 -10.02
C PHE A 91 0.30 3.51 -9.20
N LEU A 92 1.39 2.77 -9.01
CA LEU A 92 2.58 3.28 -8.29
C LEU A 92 3.22 4.46 -9.03
N ILE A 93 3.32 4.37 -10.36
CA ILE A 93 3.86 5.45 -11.20
C ILE A 93 2.98 6.70 -11.06
N GLU A 94 1.65 6.55 -11.12
CA GLU A 94 0.69 7.64 -10.94
C GLU A 94 0.81 8.29 -9.55
N MET A 95 1.08 7.49 -8.52
CA MET A 95 1.34 7.95 -7.15
C MET A 95 2.76 8.49 -6.92
N GLY A 96 3.64 8.47 -7.93
CA GLY A 96 5.04 8.90 -7.82
C GLY A 96 5.95 7.95 -7.02
N ALA A 97 5.46 6.75 -6.69
CA ALA A 97 6.22 5.72 -6.00
C ALA A 97 7.15 4.98 -6.97
N LYS A 98 8.30 4.51 -6.47
CA LYS A 98 9.35 3.88 -7.29
C LYS A 98 9.61 2.42 -6.93
N VAL A 99 8.94 1.91 -5.91
CA VAL A 99 9.20 0.61 -5.31
C VAL A 99 7.89 -0.16 -5.19
N ILE A 100 7.95 -1.44 -5.52
CA ILE A 100 6.91 -2.42 -5.27
C ILE A 100 7.49 -3.54 -4.41
N ASN A 101 6.76 -3.95 -3.38
CA ASN A 101 7.14 -5.07 -2.53
C ASN A 101 6.48 -6.32 -3.10
N LEU A 102 7.24 -7.10 -3.86
CA LEU A 102 6.76 -8.35 -4.47
C LEU A 102 7.08 -9.54 -3.58
N ALA A 103 6.13 -10.45 -3.45
CA ALA A 103 6.35 -11.76 -2.86
C ALA A 103 5.60 -12.83 -3.65
N GLU A 104 6.32 -13.88 -4.02
CA GLU A 104 5.69 -15.10 -4.52
C GLU A 104 5.04 -15.83 -3.36
N CYS A 105 3.75 -16.13 -3.50
CA CYS A 105 2.92 -16.76 -2.49
C CYS A 105 2.35 -18.08 -3.01
N SER A 106 2.08 -18.99 -2.08
CA SER A 106 1.29 -20.20 -2.31
C SER A 106 0.12 -20.26 -1.32
N ARG A 107 -1.00 -20.84 -1.72
CA ARG A 107 -2.23 -20.99 -0.93
C ARG A 107 -2.35 -22.37 -0.26
N THR A 108 -1.23 -23.08 -0.15
CA THR A 108 -1.11 -24.40 0.47
C THR A 108 -1.28 -24.38 1.98
#